data_AF-A0A6L5X9J9-F1
#
_entry.id   AF-A0A6L5X9J9-F1
#
_cell.length_a   1.000
_cell.length_b   1.000
_cell.length_c   1.000
_cell.angle_alpha   90.00
_cell.angle_beta   90.00
_cell.angle_gamma   90.00
#
_symmetry.space_group_name_H-M   'P 1'
#
loop_
_entity.id
_entity.type
_entity.pdbx_description
1 polymer ?
#
loop_
_entity_poly.entity_id
_entity_poly.type
_entity_poly.pdbx_seq_one_letter_code
_entity_poly.pdbx_strand_id
1 'polypeptide(L)'
;MKTTLTTTTVWLLALAALVACESKHVPASGPLGELPGLVIEQEEAEESLKSGLYQAKDDESKMKEQLTQWAAKQKEIKDKIAQVGQLLTGKQVPAHVAQDVPLQLSQPLTVTTVTSGGTVRMETAAVLLDDWGHVPGKGAMRFYELRYVVTDAEGNAFHPRGIIALHPGAIGNTVVKKGDSITLKLNLSIEPWEAEKMASMKSITIANSNSSLCKEAEQADKQAKAKEPKK
;
A
#
# COMPACT_ATOMS: atom_id res chain seq x y z
N MET A 1 39.03 -56.61 34.54
CA MET A 1 39.27 -55.56 35.55
C MET A 1 38.47 -54.32 35.14
N LYS A 2 37.61 -53.82 36.07
CA LYS A 2 37.03 -52.46 36.22
C LYS A 2 36.32 -51.83 34.99
N THR A 3 34.98 -51.86 34.91
CA THR A 3 34.00 -50.79 35.28
C THR A 3 34.28 -49.44 34.62
N THR A 4 33.37 -48.87 33.81
CA THR A 4 32.19 -48.11 34.30
C THR A 4 30.99 -48.06 33.31
N LEU A 5 29.78 -48.11 33.89
CA LEU A 5 28.50 -47.71 33.27
C LEU A 5 28.45 -46.18 33.09
N THR A 6 27.75 -45.72 32.04
CA THR A 6 26.78 -44.62 32.16
C THR A 6 25.60 -44.83 31.20
N THR A 7 24.44 -45.03 31.82
CA THR A 7 23.06 -44.97 31.32
C THR A 7 22.65 -43.51 31.02
N THR A 8 21.40 -43.31 30.58
CA THR A 8 20.59 -42.05 30.43
C THR A 8 20.65 -41.35 29.06
N THR A 9 19.64 -41.53 28.20
CA THR A 9 18.44 -40.67 27.99
C THR A 9 18.82 -39.26 27.51
N VAL A 10 18.27 -38.74 26.41
CA VAL A 10 16.93 -38.14 26.36
C VAL A 10 16.61 -37.75 24.90
N TRP A 11 15.39 -38.07 24.46
CA TRP A 11 14.67 -37.45 23.34
C TRP A 11 14.69 -35.91 23.42
N LEU A 12 14.93 -35.21 22.32
CA LEU A 12 14.31 -33.91 21.92
C LEU A 12 15.29 -33.16 21.02
N LEU A 13 15.17 -33.37 19.71
CA LEU A 13 15.64 -32.44 18.68
C LEU A 13 14.48 -32.14 17.74
N ALA A 14 13.38 -31.70 18.35
CA ALA A 14 12.18 -31.23 17.68
C ALA A 14 11.55 -30.13 18.54
N LEU A 15 12.29 -29.07 18.85
CA LEU A 15 11.79 -27.85 19.51
C LEU A 15 12.88 -26.77 19.53
N ALA A 16 13.21 -26.19 18.37
CA ALA A 16 13.89 -24.90 18.28
C ALA A 16 13.84 -24.32 16.84
N ALA A 17 12.68 -24.41 16.19
CA ALA A 17 12.27 -23.39 15.24
C ALA A 17 10.99 -22.76 15.79
N LEU A 18 11.08 -22.33 17.06
CA LEU A 18 10.30 -21.20 17.54
C LEU A 18 10.75 -20.03 16.66
N VAL A 19 10.03 -19.85 15.56
CA VAL A 19 10.00 -18.60 14.82
C VAL A 19 9.57 -17.58 15.86
N ALA A 20 10.56 -16.92 16.47
CA ALA A 20 10.32 -15.60 17.02
C ALA A 20 9.73 -14.83 15.84
N CYS A 21 8.42 -14.61 15.91
CA CYS A 21 7.73 -13.63 15.10
C CYS A 21 8.26 -12.29 15.60
N GLU A 22 9.53 -11.99 15.28
CA GLU A 22 10.03 -10.63 15.34
C GLU A 22 9.14 -9.89 14.36
N SER A 23 8.20 -9.11 14.91
CA SER A 23 7.41 -8.16 14.15
C SER A 23 8.37 -7.47 13.20
N LYS A 24 8.25 -7.73 11.89
CA LYS A 24 9.16 -7.16 10.91
C LYS A 24 9.07 -5.65 11.07
N HIS A 25 10.10 -5.05 11.65
CA HIS A 25 10.09 -3.61 11.86
C HIS A 25 10.28 -2.95 10.51
N VAL A 26 9.16 -2.49 9.95
CA VAL A 26 9.13 -1.90 8.63
C VAL A 26 9.67 -0.47 8.72
N PRO A 27 10.74 -0.13 7.99
CA PRO A 27 11.42 1.15 8.13
C PRO A 27 10.52 2.33 7.73
N ALA A 28 10.34 3.31 8.61
CA ALA A 28 9.50 4.49 8.39
C ALA A 28 10.17 5.63 7.59
N SER A 29 11.11 5.30 6.70
CA SER A 29 11.98 6.30 6.03
C SER A 29 11.33 7.02 4.86
N GLY A 30 10.23 6.50 4.30
CA GLY A 30 9.52 7.09 3.17
C GLY A 30 8.53 8.20 3.55
N PRO A 31 7.90 8.85 2.55
CA PRO A 31 6.93 9.95 2.75
C PRO A 31 5.68 9.54 3.54
N LEU A 32 5.42 8.24 3.66
CA LEU A 32 4.27 7.68 4.37
C LEU A 32 4.58 7.36 5.84
N GLY A 33 5.83 7.55 6.28
CA GLY A 33 6.25 7.30 7.65
C GLY A 33 5.94 5.88 8.08
N GLU A 34 5.34 5.74 9.26
CA GLU A 34 5.01 4.45 9.89
C GLU A 34 3.76 3.77 9.33
N LEU A 35 3.00 4.44 8.44
CA LEU A 35 1.72 3.93 7.96
C LEU A 35 1.80 2.52 7.35
N PRO A 36 2.80 2.18 6.50
CA PRO A 36 2.89 0.83 5.97
C PRO A 36 3.15 -0.24 7.04
N GLY A 37 3.91 0.08 8.09
CA GLY A 37 4.12 -0.82 9.22
C GLY A 37 2.81 -1.11 9.97
N LEU A 38 1.97 -0.09 10.17
CA LEU A 38 0.66 -0.26 10.80
C LEU A 38 -0.32 -1.11 9.97
N VAL A 39 -0.21 -1.07 8.63
CA VAL A 39 -1.00 -1.96 7.75
C VAL A 39 -0.57 -3.41 7.91
N ILE A 40 0.74 -3.67 8.06
CA ILE A 40 1.24 -5.03 8.35
C ILE A 40 0.77 -5.49 9.72
N GLU A 41 0.88 -4.65 10.76
CA GLU A 41 0.36 -4.97 12.10
C GLU A 41 -1.14 -5.32 12.07
N GLN A 42 -1.92 -4.66 11.21
CA GLN A 42 -3.34 -4.96 11.03
C GLN A 42 -3.55 -6.37 10.45
N GLU A 43 -2.83 -6.73 9.39
CA GLU A 43 -2.92 -8.07 8.76
C GLU A 43 -2.46 -9.16 9.73
N GLU A 44 -1.36 -8.94 10.45
CA GLU A 44 -0.86 -9.89 11.46
C GLU A 44 -1.89 -10.12 12.58
N ALA A 45 -2.60 -9.07 13.02
CA ALA A 45 -3.67 -9.20 13.99
C ALA A 45 -4.87 -10.00 13.43
N GLU A 46 -5.19 -9.85 12.14
CA GLU A 46 -6.24 -10.62 11.47
C GLU A 46 -5.83 -12.10 11.27
N GLU A 47 -4.60 -12.38 10.89
CA GLU A 47 -4.07 -13.75 10.79
C GLU A 47 -4.03 -14.43 12.17
N SER A 48 -3.61 -13.71 13.21
CA SER A 48 -3.61 -14.20 14.60
C SER A 48 -5.02 -14.54 15.07
N LEU A 49 -6.03 -13.71 14.76
CA LEU A 49 -7.42 -14.02 15.08
C LEU A 49 -7.89 -15.28 14.37
N LYS A 50 -7.64 -15.40 13.05
CA LYS A 50 -8.05 -16.58 12.27
C LYS A 50 -7.47 -17.86 12.86
N SER A 51 -6.18 -17.84 13.22
CA SER A 51 -5.49 -18.96 13.87
C SER A 51 -6.08 -19.27 15.26
N GLY A 52 -6.29 -18.23 16.08
CA GLY A 52 -6.87 -18.37 17.42
C GLY A 52 -8.29 -18.95 17.39
N LEU A 53 -9.13 -18.50 16.46
CA LEU A 53 -10.49 -19.04 16.27
C LEU A 53 -10.48 -20.50 15.81
N TYR A 54 -9.56 -20.87 14.93
CA TYR A 54 -9.41 -22.26 14.49
C TYR A 54 -9.01 -23.19 15.65
N GLN A 55 -8.09 -22.74 16.52
CA GLN A 55 -7.68 -23.49 17.70
C GLN A 55 -8.78 -23.57 18.77
N ALA A 56 -9.64 -22.55 18.86
CA ALA A 56 -10.73 -22.46 19.81
C ALA A 56 -12.08 -23.00 19.28
N LYS A 57 -12.12 -23.63 18.11
CA LYS A 57 -13.38 -23.98 17.39
C LYS A 57 -14.44 -24.73 18.22
N ASP A 58 -14.00 -25.50 19.22
CA ASP A 58 -14.86 -26.32 20.09
C ASP A 58 -15.00 -25.71 21.52
N ASP A 59 -14.49 -24.50 21.76
CA ASP A 59 -14.44 -23.81 23.05
C ASP A 59 -14.95 -22.36 22.94
N GLU A 60 -16.23 -22.17 23.25
CA GLU A 60 -16.92 -20.89 23.13
C GLU A 60 -16.28 -19.77 23.98
N SER A 61 -15.79 -20.11 25.18
CA SER A 61 -15.13 -19.15 26.06
C SER A 61 -13.84 -18.63 25.43
N LYS A 62 -13.02 -19.52 24.87
CA LYS A 62 -11.79 -19.14 24.16
C LYS A 62 -12.09 -18.36 22.89
N MET A 63 -13.11 -18.72 22.11
CA MET A 63 -13.51 -17.92 20.94
C MET A 63 -13.88 -16.49 21.33
N LYS A 64 -14.66 -16.32 22.41
CA LYS A 64 -15.06 -15.01 22.91
C LYS A 64 -13.86 -14.19 23.39
N GLU A 65 -12.90 -14.84 24.06
CA GLU A 65 -11.66 -14.20 24.48
C GLU A 65 -10.84 -13.71 23.28
N GLN A 66 -10.65 -14.56 22.26
CA GLN A 66 -9.93 -14.20 21.03
C GLN A 66 -10.57 -13.02 20.30
N LEU A 67 -11.90 -13.01 20.17
CA LEU A 67 -12.64 -11.90 19.56
C LEU A 67 -12.50 -10.59 20.35
N THR A 68 -12.49 -10.68 21.68
CA THR A 68 -12.34 -9.51 22.55
C THR A 68 -10.94 -8.91 22.45
N GLN A 69 -9.90 -9.76 22.46
CA GLN A 69 -8.51 -9.33 22.30
C GLN A 69 -8.28 -8.72 20.91
N TRP A 70 -8.80 -9.34 19.86
CA TRP A 70 -8.72 -8.80 18.50
C TRP A 70 -9.44 -7.45 18.37
N ALA A 71 -10.64 -7.30 18.93
CA ALA A 71 -11.37 -6.04 18.88
C ALA A 71 -10.60 -4.90 19.57
N ALA A 72 -9.96 -5.19 20.71
CA ALA A 72 -9.10 -4.23 21.40
C ALA A 72 -7.87 -3.86 20.55
N LYS A 73 -7.20 -4.85 19.96
CA LYS A 73 -6.01 -4.62 19.11
C LYS A 73 -6.35 -3.87 17.83
N GLN A 74 -7.46 -4.19 17.18
CA GLN A 74 -7.95 -3.47 16.00
C GLN A 74 -8.28 -2.02 16.31
N LYS A 75 -8.83 -1.73 17.49
CA LYS A 75 -9.07 -0.37 17.93
C LYS A 75 -7.74 0.39 18.11
N GLU A 76 -6.77 -0.21 18.80
CA GLU A 76 -5.43 0.36 19.00
C GLU A 76 -4.75 0.70 17.66
N ILE A 77 -4.77 -0.23 16.69
CA ILE A 77 -4.16 -0.03 15.37
C ILE A 77 -4.89 1.08 14.61
N LYS A 78 -6.23 1.12 14.62
CA LYS A 78 -7.00 2.19 13.96
C LYS A 78 -6.73 3.56 14.57
N ASP A 79 -6.58 3.64 15.88
CA ASP A 79 -6.26 4.89 16.57
C ASP A 79 -4.85 5.36 16.18
N LYS A 80 -3.87 4.45 16.07
CA LYS A 80 -2.52 4.76 15.55
C LYS A 80 -2.56 5.23 14.09
N ILE A 81 -3.30 4.54 13.22
CA ILE A 81 -3.48 4.95 11.81
C ILE A 81 -4.10 6.34 11.73
N ALA A 82 -5.07 6.65 12.57
CA ALA A 82 -5.68 7.98 12.62
C ALA A 82 -4.68 9.07 13.06
N GLN A 83 -3.84 8.78 14.07
CA GLN A 83 -2.79 9.70 14.53
C GLN A 83 -1.75 9.95 13.44
N VAL A 84 -1.22 8.89 12.82
CA VAL A 84 -0.29 9.00 11.68
C VAL A 84 -0.95 9.73 10.52
N GLY A 85 -2.23 9.47 10.25
CA GLY A 85 -3.02 10.15 9.23
C GLY A 85 -3.11 11.67 9.44
N GLN A 86 -3.26 12.12 10.68
CA GLN A 86 -3.22 13.55 11.02
C GLN A 86 -1.83 14.16 10.76
N LEU A 87 -0.75 13.45 11.10
CA LEU A 87 0.63 13.90 10.86
C LEU A 87 1.00 13.94 9.38
N LEU A 88 0.43 13.03 8.58
CA LEU A 88 0.63 12.96 7.14
C LEU A 88 -0.20 14.00 6.39
N THR A 89 -1.37 14.40 6.91
CA THR A 89 -2.23 15.38 6.23
C THR A 89 -1.48 16.70 6.01
N GLY A 90 -1.50 17.21 4.78
CA GLY A 90 -0.77 18.39 4.35
C GLY A 90 0.71 18.13 3.98
N LYS A 91 1.24 16.93 4.21
CA LYS A 91 2.59 16.57 3.75
C LYS A 91 2.62 16.42 2.24
N GLN A 92 3.75 16.84 1.67
CA GLN A 92 4.02 16.70 0.26
C GLN A 92 4.68 15.35 -0.01
N VAL A 93 4.21 14.67 -1.05
CA VAL A 93 4.78 13.46 -1.60
C VAL A 93 5.45 13.81 -2.92
N PRO A 94 6.75 13.48 -3.10
CA PRO A 94 7.43 13.71 -4.36
C PRO A 94 6.68 13.04 -5.51
N ALA A 95 6.29 13.83 -6.51
CA ALA A 95 5.55 13.34 -7.65
C ALA A 95 6.07 13.94 -8.96
N HIS A 96 6.05 13.13 -10.01
CA HIS A 96 6.50 13.49 -11.34
C HIS A 96 5.47 13.06 -12.38
N VAL A 97 5.51 13.69 -13.55
CA VAL A 97 4.73 13.28 -14.71
C VAL A 97 5.71 12.79 -15.77
N ALA A 98 5.46 11.60 -16.33
CA ALA A 98 6.25 11.05 -17.41
C ALA A 98 6.17 11.94 -18.66
N GLN A 99 7.25 11.98 -19.45
CA GLN A 99 7.37 12.90 -20.59
C GLN A 99 6.28 12.71 -21.67
N ASP A 100 5.71 11.51 -21.76
CA ASP A 100 4.67 11.13 -22.72
C ASP A 100 3.25 11.48 -22.26
N VAL A 101 3.09 12.06 -21.06
CA VAL A 101 1.81 12.52 -20.52
C VAL A 101 1.72 14.03 -20.70
N PRO A 102 0.73 14.57 -21.44
CA PRO A 102 0.60 16.01 -21.71
C PRO A 102 0.00 16.76 -20.52
N LEU A 103 0.66 16.65 -19.37
CA LEU A 103 0.28 17.19 -18.08
C LEU A 103 1.52 17.69 -17.35
N GLN A 104 1.40 18.82 -16.65
CA GLN A 104 2.44 19.33 -15.77
C GLN A 104 1.85 19.58 -14.39
N LEU A 105 2.48 19.04 -13.34
CA LEU A 105 2.07 19.37 -11.98
C LEU A 105 2.41 20.83 -11.70
N SER A 106 1.42 21.61 -11.27
CA SER A 106 1.64 22.99 -10.85
C SER A 106 1.98 23.10 -9.36
N GLN A 107 1.74 22.03 -8.60
CA GLN A 107 2.09 21.90 -7.18
C GLN A 107 2.58 20.48 -6.88
N PRO A 108 3.29 20.26 -5.76
CA PRO A 108 3.56 18.92 -5.27
C PRO A 108 2.27 18.20 -4.86
N LEU A 109 2.28 16.88 -5.03
CA LEU A 109 1.21 16.02 -4.56
C LEU A 109 1.10 16.11 -3.03
N THR A 110 -0.08 16.45 -2.51
CA THR A 110 -0.27 16.70 -1.08
C THR A 110 -1.26 15.70 -0.50
N VAL A 111 -0.92 15.07 0.63
CA VAL A 111 -1.84 14.17 1.35
C VAL A 111 -3.00 14.99 1.90
N THR A 112 -4.22 14.62 1.55
CA THR A 112 -5.44 15.29 2.03
C THR A 112 -6.11 14.52 3.16
N THR A 113 -6.05 13.19 3.13
CA THR A 113 -6.65 12.35 4.18
C THR A 113 -6.03 10.94 4.15
N VAL A 114 -5.97 10.28 5.29
CA VAL A 114 -5.69 8.84 5.40
C VAL A 114 -6.92 8.14 5.97
N THR A 115 -7.38 7.07 5.34
CA THR A 115 -8.51 6.27 5.84
C THR A 115 -8.06 5.35 6.96
N SER A 116 -9.01 4.86 7.76
CA SER A 116 -8.73 3.86 8.81
C SER A 116 -8.21 2.53 8.28
N GLY A 117 -8.34 2.26 6.98
CA GLY A 117 -7.78 1.07 6.32
C GLY A 117 -6.45 1.35 5.61
N GLY A 118 -5.76 2.46 5.92
CA GLY A 118 -4.44 2.76 5.36
C GLY A 118 -4.44 3.32 3.94
N THR A 119 -5.61 3.67 3.37
CA THR A 119 -5.65 4.36 2.07
C THR A 119 -5.25 5.82 2.22
N VAL A 120 -4.21 6.24 1.52
CA VAL A 120 -3.73 7.61 1.46
C VAL A 120 -4.38 8.33 0.29
N ARG A 121 -5.18 9.35 0.57
CA ARG A 121 -5.75 10.24 -0.43
C ARG A 121 -4.86 11.45 -0.60
N MET A 122 -4.56 11.79 -1.84
CA MET A 122 -3.68 12.88 -2.20
C MET A 122 -4.29 13.70 -3.33
N GLU A 123 -3.98 14.99 -3.35
CA GLU A 123 -4.44 15.91 -4.39
C GLU A 123 -3.32 16.83 -4.85
N THR A 124 -3.40 17.24 -6.11
CA THR A 124 -2.58 18.33 -6.65
C THR A 124 -3.29 19.05 -7.78
N ALA A 125 -2.95 20.31 -7.98
CA ALA A 125 -3.25 21.01 -9.21
C ALA A 125 -2.26 20.57 -10.30
N ALA A 126 -2.75 20.50 -11.53
CA ALA A 126 -1.96 20.24 -12.72
C ALA A 126 -2.52 21.04 -13.90
N VAL A 127 -1.64 21.35 -14.85
CA VAL A 127 -1.96 22.12 -16.06
C VAL A 127 -1.83 21.19 -17.26
N LEU A 128 -2.81 21.24 -18.15
CA LEU A 128 -2.74 20.52 -19.42
C LEU A 128 -1.74 21.17 -20.37
N LEU A 129 -0.86 20.35 -20.95
CA LEU A 129 0.14 20.81 -21.92
C LEU A 129 -0.37 20.79 -23.35
N ASP A 130 -1.44 20.03 -23.63
CA ASP A 130 -2.15 20.00 -24.90
C ASP A 130 -3.66 19.87 -24.70
N ASP A 131 -4.44 20.16 -25.75
CA ASP A 131 -5.88 19.97 -25.73
C ASP A 131 -6.20 18.50 -25.48
N TRP A 132 -7.01 18.22 -24.45
CA TRP A 132 -7.38 16.86 -24.09
C TRP A 132 -8.89 16.69 -24.23
N GLY A 133 -9.28 16.09 -25.35
CA GLY A 133 -10.68 16.01 -25.78
C GLY A 133 -11.42 14.75 -25.33
N HIS A 134 -12.72 14.92 -25.11
CA HIS A 134 -13.73 13.87 -25.17
C HIS A 134 -13.80 13.29 -26.61
N VAL A 135 -13.81 11.97 -26.77
CA VAL A 135 -14.11 11.33 -28.07
C VAL A 135 -15.62 11.01 -28.12
N PRO A 136 -16.40 11.64 -29.02
CA PRO A 136 -17.83 11.38 -29.12
C PRO A 136 -18.13 9.89 -29.39
N GLY A 137 -19.10 9.31 -28.68
CA GLY A 137 -19.56 7.92 -28.89
C GLY A 137 -18.86 6.84 -28.06
N LYS A 138 -17.85 7.20 -27.26
CA LYS A 138 -17.28 6.34 -26.21
C LYS A 138 -17.49 7.04 -24.87
N GLY A 139 -18.51 6.61 -24.14
CA GLY A 139 -18.88 7.20 -22.84
C GLY A 139 -17.68 7.27 -21.90
N ALA A 140 -17.45 8.48 -21.38
CA ALA A 140 -16.36 8.90 -20.49
C ALA A 140 -15.01 9.24 -21.15
N MET A 141 -14.46 10.37 -20.69
CA MET A 141 -13.09 10.84 -20.93
C MET A 141 -12.09 9.71 -20.71
N ARG A 142 -11.15 9.48 -21.64
CA ARG A 142 -10.18 8.36 -21.57
C ARG A 142 -9.07 8.62 -20.54
N PHE A 143 -9.43 8.88 -19.28
CA PHE A 143 -8.50 8.99 -18.16
C PHE A 143 -7.99 7.62 -17.66
N TYR A 144 -8.56 6.52 -18.16
CA TYR A 144 -8.14 5.16 -17.83
C TYR A 144 -6.74 4.82 -18.36
N GLU A 145 -6.19 5.65 -19.26
CA GLU A 145 -4.83 5.50 -19.79
C GLU A 145 -3.79 6.14 -18.86
N LEU A 146 -4.19 6.83 -17.79
CA LEU A 146 -3.25 7.28 -16.77
C LEU A 146 -3.15 6.27 -15.63
N ARG A 147 -1.92 5.95 -15.28
CA ARG A 147 -1.55 5.15 -14.11
C ARG A 147 -0.56 5.96 -13.29
N TYR A 148 -0.36 5.54 -12.05
CA TYR A 148 0.77 6.00 -11.28
C TYR A 148 1.65 4.79 -10.99
N VAL A 149 2.94 5.02 -11.03
CA VAL A 149 3.98 4.06 -10.70
C VAL A 149 4.70 4.59 -9.49
N VAL A 150 4.91 3.75 -8.49
CA VAL A 150 5.70 4.11 -7.31
C VAL A 150 7.13 3.64 -7.52
N THR A 151 8.07 4.48 -7.13
CA THR A 151 9.49 4.14 -7.10
C THR A 151 9.95 4.11 -5.66
N ASP A 152 10.61 3.03 -5.25
CA ASP A 152 11.22 2.91 -3.93
C ASP A 152 12.57 3.66 -3.83
N ALA A 153 13.21 3.59 -2.67
CA ALA A 153 14.50 4.20 -2.41
C ALA A 153 15.64 3.63 -3.27
N GLU A 154 15.52 2.37 -3.69
CA GLU A 154 16.49 1.66 -4.55
C GLU A 154 16.29 1.96 -6.04
N GLY A 155 15.17 2.58 -6.41
CA GLY A 155 14.83 2.90 -7.80
C GLY A 155 13.95 1.85 -8.47
N ASN A 156 13.47 0.84 -7.74
CA ASN A 156 12.57 -0.15 -8.30
C ASN A 156 11.17 0.42 -8.45
N ALA A 157 10.60 0.22 -9.63
CA ALA A 157 9.25 0.63 -9.97
C ALA A 157 8.22 -0.49 -9.67
N PHE A 158 7.08 -0.15 -9.08
CA PHE A 158 5.97 -1.07 -8.83
C PHE A 158 4.62 -0.36 -8.90
N HIS A 159 3.52 -1.10 -9.10
CA HIS A 159 2.15 -0.56 -9.14
C HIS A 159 1.42 -0.89 -7.84
N PRO A 160 1.33 0.06 -6.89
CA PRO A 160 0.45 -0.15 -5.76
C PRO A 160 -0.99 -0.09 -6.20
N ARG A 161 -1.86 -0.73 -5.43
CA ARG A 161 -3.29 -0.67 -5.72
C ARG A 161 -3.83 0.74 -5.54
N GLY A 162 -4.60 1.22 -6.51
CA GLY A 162 -5.35 2.46 -6.36
C GLY A 162 -5.82 3.07 -7.67
N ILE A 163 -6.28 4.32 -7.58
CA ILE A 163 -7.04 5.00 -8.64
C ILE A 163 -6.58 6.45 -8.76
N ILE A 164 -6.37 6.90 -10.01
CA ILE A 164 -6.28 8.30 -10.36
C ILE A 164 -7.65 8.76 -10.84
N ALA A 165 -8.14 9.85 -10.26
CA ALA A 165 -9.29 10.58 -10.76
C ALA A 165 -8.84 11.99 -11.16
N LEU A 166 -9.25 12.42 -12.35
CA LEU A 166 -9.08 13.79 -12.81
C LEU A 166 -10.41 14.50 -12.70
N HIS A 167 -10.43 15.58 -11.93
CA HIS A 167 -11.59 16.45 -11.83
C HIS A 167 -11.29 17.71 -12.65
N PRO A 168 -11.84 17.84 -13.86
CA PRO A 168 -11.96 19.16 -14.45
C PRO A 168 -12.82 19.98 -13.49
N GLY A 169 -12.40 21.19 -13.13
CA GLY A 169 -13.19 22.07 -12.26
C GLY A 169 -14.60 22.39 -12.80
N ALA A 170 -14.88 22.04 -14.07
CA ALA A 170 -16.16 22.18 -14.74
C ALA A 170 -16.91 20.85 -14.87
N ILE A 171 -18.12 20.79 -14.31
CA ILE A 171 -19.06 19.67 -14.39
C ILE A 171 -19.69 19.66 -15.80
N GLY A 172 -19.63 18.55 -16.53
CA GLY A 172 -20.33 18.37 -17.83
C GLY A 172 -19.48 17.79 -18.98
N ASN A 173 -20.01 17.86 -20.21
CA ASN A 173 -19.32 17.48 -21.46
C ASN A 173 -18.29 18.55 -21.88
N THR A 174 -17.38 18.89 -20.99
CA THR A 174 -16.43 19.99 -21.19
C THR A 174 -15.15 19.45 -21.82
N VAL A 175 -14.81 19.96 -23.02
CA VAL A 175 -13.46 19.81 -23.57
C VAL A 175 -12.53 20.60 -22.68
N VAL A 176 -11.50 19.95 -22.13
CA VAL A 176 -10.47 20.62 -21.34
C VAL A 176 -9.37 21.05 -22.30
N LYS A 177 -9.05 22.34 -22.30
CA LYS A 177 -8.12 22.95 -23.24
C LYS A 177 -6.71 22.99 -22.68
N LYS A 178 -5.74 23.08 -23.57
CA LYS A 178 -4.36 23.42 -23.21
C LYS A 178 -4.33 24.64 -22.30
N GLY A 179 -3.57 24.55 -21.21
CA GLY A 179 -3.44 25.61 -20.20
C GLY A 179 -4.52 25.59 -19.11
N ASP A 180 -5.57 24.78 -19.24
CA ASP A 180 -6.56 24.63 -18.17
C ASP A 180 -5.93 23.96 -16.95
N SER A 181 -6.29 24.46 -15.77
CA SER A 181 -5.93 23.85 -14.50
C SER A 181 -6.97 22.79 -14.14
N ILE A 182 -6.48 21.59 -13.82
CA ILE A 182 -7.28 20.46 -13.36
C ILE A 182 -6.79 20.01 -11.98
N THR A 183 -7.69 19.41 -11.21
CA THR A 183 -7.32 18.78 -9.94
C THR A 183 -7.13 17.29 -10.17
N LEU A 184 -5.92 16.81 -9.88
CA LEU A 184 -5.62 15.39 -9.81
C LEU A 184 -5.90 14.91 -8.39
N LYS A 185 -6.65 13.82 -8.29
CA LYS A 185 -6.87 13.10 -7.04
C LYS A 185 -6.32 11.69 -7.18
N LEU A 186 -5.45 11.32 -6.25
CA LEU A 186 -4.82 10.01 -6.17
C LEU A 186 -5.27 9.32 -4.90
N ASN A 187 -5.81 8.11 -5.03
CA ASN A 187 -6.06 7.21 -3.90
C ASN A 187 -5.04 6.08 -3.95
N LEU A 188 -4.12 6.06 -3.01
CA LEU A 188 -3.08 5.05 -2.86
C LEU A 188 -3.50 4.12 -1.73
N SER A 189 -3.84 2.87 -2.06
CA SER A 189 -4.07 1.83 -1.07
C SER A 189 -2.75 1.13 -0.78
N ILE A 190 -2.39 0.99 0.49
CA ILE A 190 -1.25 0.19 0.90
C ILE A 190 -1.80 -1.18 1.24
N GLU A 191 -1.48 -2.19 0.44
CA GLU A 191 -1.83 -3.57 0.76
C GLU A 191 -0.73 -4.22 1.64
N PRO A 192 -1.06 -5.21 2.50
CA PRO A 192 -0.08 -5.82 3.39
C PRO A 192 1.14 -6.43 2.68
N TRP A 193 0.92 -7.06 1.52
CA TRP A 193 1.97 -7.72 0.72
C TRP A 193 2.94 -6.73 0.03
N GLU A 194 2.57 -5.45 -0.09
CA GLU A 194 3.41 -4.39 -0.68
C GLU A 194 3.87 -3.34 0.35
N ALA A 195 3.40 -3.42 1.58
CA ALA A 195 3.64 -2.43 2.63
C ALA A 195 5.14 -2.22 2.92
N GLU A 196 5.97 -3.27 2.90
CA GLU A 196 7.43 -3.14 3.05
C GLU A 196 8.05 -2.25 1.96
N LYS A 197 7.63 -2.42 0.69
CA LYS A 197 8.10 -1.59 -0.43
C LYS A 197 7.56 -0.16 -0.34
N MET A 198 6.32 -0.01 0.12
CA MET A 198 5.70 1.29 0.34
C MET A 198 6.38 2.09 1.45
N ALA A 199 6.99 1.42 2.42
CA ALA A 199 7.73 2.05 3.51
C ALA A 199 9.03 2.72 3.03
N SER A 200 9.65 2.15 2.00
CA SER A 200 10.80 2.73 1.30
C SER A 200 10.40 3.56 0.07
N MET A 201 9.11 3.87 -0.11
CA MET A 201 8.64 4.72 -1.21
C MET A 201 9.46 6.02 -1.27
N LYS A 202 9.85 6.42 -2.48
CA LYS A 202 10.57 7.67 -2.74
C LYS A 202 9.72 8.68 -3.50
N SER A 203 9.03 8.22 -4.55
CA SER A 203 8.26 9.11 -5.42
C SER A 203 7.12 8.39 -6.15
N ILE A 204 6.18 9.18 -6.66
CA ILE A 204 5.08 8.73 -7.51
C ILE A 204 5.25 9.32 -8.91
N THR A 205 5.21 8.50 -9.95
CA THR A 205 5.25 8.94 -11.35
C THR A 205 3.90 8.71 -12.00
N ILE A 206 3.24 9.77 -12.46
CA ILE A 206 2.04 9.69 -13.29
C ILE A 206 2.47 9.39 -14.72
N ALA A 207 2.03 8.27 -15.27
CA ALA A 207 2.47 7.76 -16.55
C ALA A 207 1.31 7.25 -17.41
N ASN A 208 1.54 7.15 -18.72
CA ASN A 208 0.62 6.45 -19.61
C ASN A 208 0.64 4.94 -19.28
N SER A 209 -0.52 4.29 -19.25
CA SER A 209 -0.67 2.85 -18.99
C SER A 209 0.09 1.99 -19.99
N ASN A 210 0.32 2.50 -21.21
CA ASN A 210 1.05 1.81 -22.26
C ASN A 210 2.58 2.06 -22.25
N SER A 211 3.06 2.94 -21.36
CA SER A 211 4.48 3.27 -21.22
C SER A 211 5.33 2.07 -20.80
N SER A 212 6.63 2.10 -21.11
CA SER A 212 7.58 1.08 -20.65
C SER A 212 7.61 0.99 -19.12
N LEU A 213 7.59 2.13 -18.44
CA LEU A 213 7.55 2.22 -16.99
C LEU A 213 6.38 1.44 -16.39
N CYS A 214 5.18 1.60 -16.94
CA CYS A 214 4.01 0.85 -16.49
C CYS A 214 4.16 -0.65 -16.74
N LYS A 215 4.68 -1.05 -17.90
CA LYS A 215 4.89 -2.47 -18.26
C LYS A 215 5.94 -3.14 -17.38
N GLU A 216 7.03 -2.45 -17.07
CA GLU A 216 8.11 -2.92 -16.20
C GLU A 216 7.60 -3.12 -14.76
N ALA A 217 6.87 -2.13 -14.23
CA ALA A 217 6.24 -2.24 -12.91
C ALA A 217 5.24 -3.41 -12.85
N GLU A 218 4.38 -3.59 -13.88
CA GLU A 218 3.45 -4.73 -13.94
C GLU A 218 4.17 -6.09 -13.98
N GLN A 219 5.31 -6.17 -14.67
CA GLN A 219 6.12 -7.38 -14.72
C GLN A 219 6.77 -7.66 -13.38
N ALA A 220 7.30 -6.64 -12.70
CA ALA A 220 7.88 -6.75 -11.37
C ALA A 220 6.85 -7.28 -10.35
N ASP A 221 5.61 -6.77 -10.40
CA ASP A 221 4.53 -7.21 -9.51
C ASP A 221 4.10 -8.65 -9.79
N LYS A 222 3.99 -9.04 -11.07
CA LYS A 222 3.71 -10.44 -11.45
C LYS A 222 4.80 -11.40 -10.93
N GLN A 223 6.07 -11.00 -11.00
CA GLN A 223 7.18 -11.81 -10.49
C GLN A 223 7.17 -11.88 -8.96
N ALA A 224 6.85 -10.79 -8.26
CA ALA A 224 6.72 -10.78 -6.81
C ALA A 224 5.60 -11.72 -6.34
N LYS A 225 4.41 -11.63 -6.96
CA LYS A 225 3.26 -12.50 -6.64
C LYS A 225 3.49 -13.97 -7.00
N ALA A 226 4.28 -14.25 -8.03
CA ALA A 226 4.63 -15.63 -8.40
C ALA A 226 5.64 -16.28 -7.45
N LYS A 227 6.42 -15.48 -6.70
CA LYS A 227 7.40 -15.95 -5.70
C LYS A 227 6.79 -16.16 -4.32
N GLU A 228 5.56 -15.71 -4.08
CA GLU A 228 4.84 -16.05 -2.86
C GLU A 228 4.43 -17.53 -2.90
N PRO A 229 4.72 -18.33 -1.85
CA PRO A 229 4.20 -19.67 -1.77
C PRO A 229 2.67 -19.59 -1.77
N LYS A 230 2.03 -20.30 -2.70
CA LYS A 230 0.57 -20.49 -2.66
C LYS A 230 0.25 -21.18 -1.32
N LYS A 231 -0.31 -20.41 -0.38
CA LYS A 231 -0.88 -20.95 0.87
C LYS A 231 -2.04 -21.88 0.51
#